data_AF-A0A539CR22-F1
#
_entry.id   AF-A0A539CR22-F1
#
_cell.length_a   1.000
_cell.length_b   1.000
_cell.length_c   1.000
_cell.angle_alpha   90.00
_cell.angle_beta   90.00
_cell.angle_gamma   90.00
#
_symmetry.space_group_name_H-M   'P 1'
#
loop_
_entity.id
_entity.type
_entity.pdbx_description
1 polymer ?
#
loop_
_entity_poly.entity_id
_entity_poly.type
_entity_poly.pdbx_seq_one_letter_code
_entity_poly.pdbx_strand_id
1 'polypeptide(L)'
;MAPNRVLDDFARLMTDAAEVAQGVRREAETAVKSQLDRLLATMDVVSREEFEAVKQMAAMAREENEKLSQRVTALEAVITGMGKGSAG
;
A
#
# COMPACT_ATOMS: atom_id res chain seq x y z
N MET A 1 25.32 -10.97 61.62
CA MET A 1 25.51 -10.81 60.16
C MET A 1 24.17 -10.35 59.58
N ALA A 2 23.86 -9.06 59.61
CA ALA A 2 22.64 -8.52 59.03
C ALA A 2 22.99 -7.89 57.69
N PRO A 3 22.58 -8.45 56.55
CA PRO A 3 22.80 -7.83 55.26
C PRO A 3 21.88 -6.61 55.11
N ASN A 4 22.43 -5.59 54.47
CA ASN A 4 22.03 -4.19 54.45
C ASN A 4 20.63 -3.96 53.82
N ARG A 5 19.60 -3.65 54.64
CA ARG A 5 18.19 -3.43 54.21
C ARG A 5 18.03 -2.39 53.09
N VAL A 6 18.89 -1.38 53.06
CA VAL A 6 18.87 -0.32 52.05
C VAL A 6 19.17 -0.86 50.64
N LEU A 7 20.01 -1.88 50.52
CA LEU A 7 20.31 -2.50 49.22
C LEU A 7 19.14 -3.37 48.73
N ASP A 8 18.40 -3.99 49.65
CA ASP A 8 17.22 -4.81 49.34
C ASP A 8 16.06 -3.95 48.85
N ASP A 9 15.80 -2.81 49.52
CA ASP A 9 14.79 -1.84 49.08
C ASP A 9 15.14 -1.25 47.71
N PHE A 10 16.42 -0.96 47.45
CA PHE A 10 16.87 -0.49 46.13
C PHE A 10 16.72 -1.56 45.05
N ALA A 11 17.05 -2.82 45.34
CA ALA A 11 16.87 -3.93 44.39
C ALA A 11 15.39 -4.13 44.05
N ARG A 12 14.51 -3.97 45.03
CA ARG A 12 13.06 -4.04 44.85
C ARG A 12 12.53 -2.89 43.99
N LEU A 13 12.95 -1.65 44.27
CA LEU A 13 12.61 -0.48 43.44
C LEU A 13 13.09 -0.63 41.99
N MET A 14 14.29 -1.17 41.78
CA MET A 14 14.82 -1.40 40.44
C MET A 14 14.02 -2.48 39.69
N THR A 15 13.53 -3.50 40.41
CA THR A 15 12.67 -4.55 39.84
C THR A 15 11.30 -3.99 39.46
N ASP A 16 10.69 -3.21 40.35
CA ASP A 16 9.40 -2.55 40.12
C ASP A 16 9.49 -1.56 38.95
N ALA A 17 10.58 -0.78 38.87
CA ALA A 17 10.83 0.14 37.77
C ALA A 17 11.06 -0.57 36.44
N ALA A 18 11.74 -1.71 36.44
CA ALA A 18 11.94 -2.52 35.24
C ALA A 18 10.61 -3.08 34.72
N GLU A 19 9.71 -3.52 35.61
CA GLU A 19 8.38 -4.02 35.26
C GLU A 19 7.52 -2.92 34.62
N VAL A 20 7.50 -1.72 35.22
CA VAL A 20 6.80 -0.56 34.67
C VAL A 20 7.38 -0.16 33.31
N ALA A 21 8.70 -0.14 33.16
CA ALA A 21 9.35 0.22 31.90
C ALA A 21 8.99 -0.77 30.76
N GLN A 22 8.89 -2.07 31.05
CA GLN A 22 8.42 -3.06 30.07
C GLN A 22 6.94 -2.86 29.71
N GLY A 23 6.09 -2.53 30.69
CA GLY A 23 4.68 -2.21 30.46
C GLY A 23 4.49 -0.98 29.57
N VAL A 24 5.16 0.12 29.91
CA VAL A 24 5.16 1.38 29.13
C VAL A 24 5.66 1.15 27.72
N ARG A 25 6.72 0.35 27.54
CA ARG A 25 7.23 0.02 26.20
C ARG A 25 6.17 -0.68 25.35
N ARG A 26 5.46 -1.66 25.90
CA ARG A 26 4.43 -2.43 25.16
C ARG A 26 3.23 -1.55 24.79
N GLU A 27 2.84 -0.64 25.67
CA GLU A 27 1.80 0.35 25.41
C GLU A 27 2.23 1.35 24.34
N ALA A 28 3.48 1.84 24.42
CA ALA A 28 4.05 2.74 23.42
C ALA A 28 4.12 2.09 22.04
N GLU A 29 4.59 0.83 21.93
CA GLU A 29 4.61 0.09 20.66
C GLU A 29 3.20 -0.04 20.06
N THR A 30 2.21 -0.33 20.89
CA THR A 30 0.80 -0.44 20.46
C THR A 30 0.23 0.91 20.00
N ALA A 31 0.51 1.98 20.76
CA ALA A 31 0.09 3.33 20.43
C ALA A 31 0.73 3.82 19.12
N VAL A 32 2.04 3.60 18.94
CA VAL A 32 2.76 3.95 17.70
C VAL A 32 2.18 3.20 16.51
N LYS A 33 1.94 1.89 16.62
CA LYS A 33 1.32 1.10 15.56
C LYS A 33 -0.07 1.65 15.20
N SER A 34 -0.90 1.94 16.19
CA SER A 34 -2.24 2.50 15.97
C SER A 34 -2.21 3.91 15.34
N GLN A 35 -1.19 4.73 15.63
CA GLN A 35 -1.00 6.03 14.99
C GLN A 35 -0.52 5.88 13.54
N LEU A 36 0.38 4.93 13.27
CA LEU A 36 0.83 4.61 11.90
C LEU A 36 -0.31 4.07 11.04
N ASP A 37 -1.12 3.14 11.56
CA ASP A 37 -2.27 2.60 10.84
C ASP A 37 -3.29 3.71 10.50
N ARG A 38 -3.52 4.66 11.44
CA ARG A 38 -4.36 5.84 11.19
C ARG A 38 -3.74 6.78 10.17
N LEU A 39 -2.45 7.06 10.26
CA LEU A 39 -1.75 7.92 9.32
C LEU A 39 -1.81 7.33 7.90
N LEU A 40 -1.53 6.03 7.75
CA LEU A 40 -1.64 5.32 6.48
C LEU A 40 -3.08 5.27 5.95
N ALA A 41 -4.08 5.22 6.82
CA ALA A 41 -5.49 5.32 6.41
C ALA A 41 -5.89 6.75 5.98
N THR A 42 -5.24 7.78 6.52
CA THR A 42 -5.46 9.18 6.12
C THR A 42 -4.63 9.62 4.92
N MET A 43 -3.50 8.98 4.67
CA MET A 43 -2.75 9.15 3.45
C MET A 43 -3.47 8.31 2.39
N ASP A 44 -3.79 8.88 1.23
CA ASP A 44 -4.42 8.17 0.10
C ASP A 44 -3.43 7.15 -0.52
N VAL A 45 -3.00 6.16 0.28
CA VAL A 45 -2.03 5.15 -0.09
C VAL A 45 -2.77 4.06 -0.85
N VAL A 46 -2.49 3.97 -2.15
CA VAL A 46 -3.01 2.90 -2.99
C VAL A 46 -2.46 1.57 -2.48
N SER A 47 -3.36 0.64 -2.16
CA SER A 47 -2.94 -0.69 -1.72
C SER A 47 -2.22 -1.41 -2.85
N ARG A 48 -1.36 -2.36 -2.50
CA ARG A 48 -0.65 -3.15 -3.51
C ARG A 48 -1.60 -3.91 -4.42
N GLU A 49 -2.75 -4.35 -3.90
CA GLU A 49 -3.75 -5.07 -4.67
C GLU A 49 -4.43 -4.17 -5.70
N GLU A 50 -4.89 -2.98 -5.29
CA GLU A 50 -5.47 -1.99 -6.21
C GLU A 50 -4.47 -1.58 -7.30
N PHE A 51 -3.20 -1.39 -6.94
CA PHE A 51 -2.16 -1.07 -7.90
C PHE A 51 -1.97 -2.18 -8.95
N GLU A 52 -1.90 -3.45 -8.52
CA GLU A 52 -1.78 -4.57 -9.45
C GLU A 52 -3.05 -4.74 -10.30
N ALA A 53 -4.23 -4.52 -9.74
CA ALA A 53 -5.49 -4.57 -10.49
C ALA A 53 -5.54 -3.50 -11.60
N VAL A 54 -5.20 -2.25 -11.27
CA VAL A 54 -5.16 -1.15 -12.26
C VAL A 54 -4.06 -1.38 -13.30
N LYS A 55 -2.91 -1.93 -12.89
CA LYS A 55 -1.82 -2.27 -13.81
C LYS A 55 -2.25 -3.33 -14.84
N GLN A 56 -2.95 -4.38 -14.40
CA GLN A 56 -3.50 -5.40 -15.30
C GLN A 56 -4.56 -4.79 -16.23
N MET A 57 -5.48 -4.00 -15.70
CA MET A 57 -6.49 -3.30 -16.49
C MET A 57 -5.85 -2.39 -17.56
N ALA A 58 -4.80 -1.65 -17.20
CA ALA A 58 -4.08 -0.78 -18.12
C ALA A 58 -3.37 -1.57 -19.23
N ALA A 59 -2.83 -2.76 -18.91
CA ALA A 59 -2.23 -3.64 -19.91
C ALA A 59 -3.28 -4.16 -20.90
N MET A 60 -4.40 -4.67 -20.39
CA MET A 60 -5.51 -5.14 -21.23
C MET A 60 -6.08 -4.02 -22.12
N ALA A 61 -6.29 -2.83 -21.55
CA ALA A 61 -6.79 -1.68 -22.30
C ALA A 61 -5.83 -1.26 -23.43
N ARG A 62 -4.51 -1.38 -23.24
CA ARG A 62 -3.53 -1.11 -24.30
C ARG A 62 -3.63 -2.14 -25.43
N GLU A 63 -3.74 -3.42 -25.10
CA GLU A 63 -3.90 -4.48 -26.09
C GLU A 63 -5.20 -4.33 -26.90
N GLU A 64 -6.31 -4.04 -26.21
CA GLU A 64 -7.60 -3.79 -26.86
C GLU A 64 -7.58 -2.56 -27.76
N ASN A 65 -6.92 -1.48 -27.33
CA ASN A 65 -6.75 -0.27 -28.14
C ASN A 65 -5.96 -0.54 -29.43
N GLU A 66 -4.90 -1.34 -29.37
CA GLU A 66 -4.12 -1.69 -30.56
C GLU A 66 -4.97 -2.49 -31.56
N LYS A 67 -5.73 -3.49 -31.09
CA LYS A 67 -6.67 -4.26 -31.92
C LYS A 67 -7.74 -3.36 -32.55
N LEU A 68 -8.30 -2.43 -31.78
CA LEU A 68 -9.29 -1.48 -32.29
C LEU A 68 -8.68 -0.54 -33.33
N SER A 69 -7.48 -0.01 -33.10
CA SER A 69 -6.77 0.85 -34.04
C SER A 69 -6.51 0.16 -35.38
N GLN A 70 -6.10 -1.11 -35.36
CA GLN A 70 -5.95 -1.92 -36.58
C GLN A 70 -7.28 -2.09 -37.33
N ARG A 71 -8.37 -2.36 -36.62
CA ARG A 71 -9.71 -2.48 -37.20
C ARG A 71 -10.18 -1.16 -37.83
N VAL A 72 -9.94 -0.04 -37.15
CA VAL A 72 -10.27 1.29 -37.67
C VAL A 72 -9.50 1.56 -38.96
N THR A 73 -8.18 1.32 -38.96
CA THR A 73 -7.34 1.50 -40.16
C THR A 73 -7.83 0.65 -41.34
N ALA A 74 -8.19 -0.62 -41.09
CA ALA A 74 -8.72 -1.52 -42.12
C ALA A 74 -10.06 -1.00 -42.69
N LEU A 75 -10.95 -0.52 -41.83
CA LEU A 75 -12.23 0.06 -42.25
C LEU A 75 -12.05 1.35 -43.05
N GLU A 76 -11.15 2.23 -42.61
CA GLU A 76 -10.82 3.48 -43.32
C GLU A 76 -10.25 3.21 -44.73
N ALA A 77 -9.41 2.19 -44.88
CA ALA A 77 -8.88 1.77 -46.17
C ALA A 77 -10.01 1.27 -47.09
N VAL A 78 -10.93 0.47 -46.56
CA VAL A 78 -12.09 -0.06 -47.30
C VAL A 78 -13.04 1.07 -47.74
N ILE A 79 -13.34 2.02 -46.87
CA ILE A 79 -14.18 3.19 -47.19
C ILE A 79 -13.52 4.04 -48.28
N THR A 80 -12.22 4.30 -48.15
CA THR A 80 -11.46 5.07 -49.15
C THR A 80 -11.43 4.35 -50.51
N GLY A 81 -11.31 3.02 -50.51
CA GLY A 81 -11.39 2.19 -51.72
C GLY A 81 -12.75 2.27 -52.40
N MET A 82 -13.84 2.20 -51.63
CA MET A 82 -15.21 2.32 -52.16
C MET A 82 -15.46 3.71 -52.77
N GLY A 83 -15.00 4.78 -52.13
CA GLY A 83 -15.14 6.15 -52.66
C GLY A 83 -14.41 6.39 -53.98
N LYS A 84 -13.29 5.68 -54.23
CA LYS A 84 -12.58 5.73 -55.51
C LYS A 84 -13.27 4.93 -56.62
N GLY A 85 -14.01 3.87 -56.26
CA GLY A 85 -14.73 3.03 -57.23
C GLY A 85 -16.05 3.62 -57.75
N SER A 86 -16.61 4.64 -57.10
CA SER A 86 -17.84 5.32 -57.56
C SER A 86 -17.57 6.58 -58.40
N ALA A 87 -16.31 6.99 -58.55
CA ALA A 87 -15.90 8.21 -59.25
C ALA A 87 -15.25 7.94 -60.62
N GLY A 88 -15.24 6.68 -61.08
CA GLY A 88 -14.83 6.27 -62.43
C GLY A 88 -15.99 5.59 -63.15
#